data_AF-A0A7V1KMD1-F1
#
_entry.id   AF-A0A7V1KMD1-F1
#
_cell.length_a   1.000
_cell.length_b   1.000
_cell.length_c   1.000
_cell.angle_alpha   90.00
_cell.angle_beta   90.00
_cell.angle_gamma   90.00
#
_symmetry.space_group_name_H-M   'P 1'
#
loop_
_entity.id
_entity.type
_entity.pdbx_description
1 polymer ?
#
loop_
_entity_poly.entity_id
_entity_poly.type
_entity_poly.pdbx_seq_one_letter_code
_entity_poly.pdbx_strand_id
1 'polypeptide(L)'
;MKDEVALRRGLTRQVVEELSREKGEPEWMLQLRLRAWQIFQELPLPRFGPDLSGIDLGEVAYYARTVPPVSSWEELPEEIKRTFEALGLPEAEQKALAGLGAQVDSEVVYRSILEEVRAQGVIFLPMEEAVQEHPELVREHFMKVIPPEDNKFAALHGAVWSGGTFVWVPEGVKVKIPLQAYFRMQTEGVGQFEHTLIVAEPGSSVHYIEGCSAPRYTKA
;
A
#
# COMPACT_ATOMS: atom_id res chain seq x y z
N MET A 1 20.51 -21.87 -3.60
CA MET A 1 21.51 -20.81 -3.86
C MET A 1 20.71 -19.52 -3.89
N LYS A 2 21.04 -18.59 -3.00
CA LYS A 2 20.22 -17.41 -2.65
C LYS A 2 19.95 -16.55 -3.88
N ASP A 3 18.68 -16.42 -4.28
CA ASP A 3 18.24 -15.29 -5.09
C ASP A 3 18.16 -14.08 -4.16
N GLU A 4 19.33 -13.51 -3.85
CA GLU A 4 19.44 -12.20 -3.25
C GLU A 4 18.97 -11.22 -4.32
N VAL A 5 17.69 -10.83 -4.26
CA VAL A 5 17.14 -9.76 -5.11
C VAL A 5 18.02 -8.55 -4.86
N ALA A 6 18.87 -8.21 -5.83
CA ALA A 6 19.75 -7.05 -5.74
C ALA A 6 18.87 -5.80 -5.61
N LEU A 7 18.70 -5.34 -4.37
CA LEU A 7 17.95 -4.13 -4.04
C LEU A 7 18.66 -2.95 -4.70
N ARG A 8 18.08 -2.45 -5.80
CA ARG A 8 18.59 -1.25 -6.46
C ARG A 8 18.29 -0.06 -5.57
N ARG A 9 19.35 0.60 -5.13
CA ARG A 9 19.28 1.80 -4.29
C ARG A 9 19.14 3.05 -5.15
N GLY A 10 18.45 4.04 -4.60
CA GLY A 10 18.26 5.32 -5.23
C GLY A 10 17.15 5.29 -6.27
N LEU A 11 16.57 6.46 -6.52
CA LEU A 11 15.45 6.60 -7.42
C LEU A 11 15.90 7.07 -8.80
N THR A 12 15.91 6.16 -9.78
CA THR A 12 16.16 6.46 -11.18
C THR A 12 14.88 6.33 -12.01
N ARG A 13 14.87 6.97 -13.19
CA ARG A 13 13.79 6.80 -14.16
C ARG A 13 13.54 5.33 -14.50
N GLN A 14 14.60 4.55 -14.66
CA GLN A 14 14.52 3.12 -14.98
C GLN A 14 13.80 2.34 -13.87
N VAL A 15 14.06 2.65 -12.60
CA VAL A 15 13.35 1.99 -11.46
C VAL A 15 11.85 2.26 -11.54
N VAL A 16 11.44 3.48 -11.88
CA VAL A 16 10.02 3.85 -12.02
C VAL A 16 9.36 3.11 -13.19
N GLU A 17 10.03 3.02 -14.35
CA GLU A 17 9.54 2.30 -15.52
C GLU A 17 9.45 0.79 -15.26
N GLU A 18 10.43 0.21 -14.56
CA GLU A 18 10.44 -1.20 -14.15
C GLU A 18 9.30 -1.52 -13.18
N LEU A 19 9.11 -0.68 -12.16
CA LEU A 19 8.03 -0.80 -11.18
C LEU A 19 6.65 -0.85 -11.86
N SER A 20 6.39 0.13 -12.74
CA SER A 20 5.10 0.24 -13.43
C SER A 20 4.84 -0.96 -14.34
N ARG A 21 5.89 -1.43 -15.04
CA ARG A 21 5.82 -2.63 -15.90
C ARG A 21 5.55 -3.91 -15.09
N GLU A 22 6.23 -4.10 -13.96
CA GLU A 22 6.03 -5.28 -13.12
C GLU A 22 4.65 -5.32 -12.47
N LYS A 23 4.06 -4.15 -12.20
CA LYS A 23 2.68 -4.01 -11.74
C LYS A 23 1.62 -4.11 -12.84
N GLY A 24 2.01 -4.20 -14.11
CA GLY A 24 1.07 -4.25 -15.24
C GLY A 24 0.17 -3.02 -15.34
N GLU A 25 0.69 -1.83 -14.99
CA GLU A 25 -0.10 -0.62 -14.92
C GLU A 25 -0.47 -0.05 -16.29
N PRO A 26 -1.60 0.68 -16.41
CA PRO A 26 -1.95 1.41 -17.61
C PRO A 26 -0.98 2.58 -17.86
N GLU A 27 -0.81 2.96 -19.12
CA GLU A 27 0.14 4.00 -19.56
C GLU A 27 -0.02 5.33 -18.80
N TRP A 28 -1.25 5.73 -18.48
CA TRP A 28 -1.48 6.99 -17.76
C TRP A 28 -0.85 7.00 -16.36
N MET A 29 -0.79 5.83 -15.69
CA MET A 29 -0.17 5.71 -14.37
C MET A 29 1.35 5.78 -14.50
N LEU A 30 1.94 5.14 -15.51
CA LEU A 30 3.37 5.28 -15.83
C LEU A 30 3.74 6.76 -16.05
N GLN A 31 2.96 7.48 -16.86
CA GLN A 31 3.21 8.91 -17.12
C GLN A 31 3.09 9.76 -15.85
N LEU A 32 2.14 9.45 -14.96
CA LEU A 32 2.01 10.11 -13.67
C LEU A 32 3.25 9.87 -12.79
N ARG A 33 3.69 8.61 -12.67
CA ARG A 33 4.90 8.25 -11.92
C ARG A 33 6.14 8.95 -12.46
N LEU A 34 6.31 9.00 -13.79
CA LEU A 34 7.43 9.68 -14.44
C LEU A 34 7.43 11.18 -14.20
N ARG A 35 6.25 11.82 -14.23
CA ARG A 35 6.10 13.24 -13.86
C ARG A 35 6.46 13.47 -12.40
N ALA A 36 5.96 12.64 -11.49
CA ALA A 36 6.27 12.74 -10.07
C ALA A 36 7.78 12.54 -9.80
N TRP A 37 8.43 11.63 -10.53
CA TRP A 37 9.88 11.45 -10.49
C TRP A 37 10.64 12.71 -10.92
N GLN A 38 10.23 13.37 -12.00
CA GLN A 38 10.85 14.62 -12.45
C GLN A 38 10.74 15.71 -11.39
N ILE A 39 9.53 15.90 -10.83
CA ILE A 39 9.28 16.87 -9.76
C ILE A 39 10.14 16.55 -8.53
N PHE A 40 10.27 15.28 -8.17
CA PHE A 40 11.13 14.84 -7.07
C PHE A 40 12.60 15.24 -7.26
N GLN A 41 13.12 15.18 -8.49
CA GLN A 41 14.49 15.60 -8.79
C GLN A 41 14.69 17.11 -8.60
N GLU A 42 13.65 17.91 -8.91
CA GLU A 42 13.71 19.38 -8.87
C GLU A 42 13.45 19.96 -7.48
N LEU A 43 12.55 19.34 -6.70
CA LEU A 43 12.16 19.88 -5.39
C LEU A 43 13.28 19.70 -4.34
N PRO A 44 13.59 20.74 -3.54
CA PRO A 44 14.48 20.60 -2.39
C PRO A 44 13.79 19.83 -1.25
N LEU A 45 14.57 19.36 -0.27
CA LEU A 45 13.98 18.84 0.98
C LEU A 45 13.12 19.92 1.65
N PRO A 46 11.96 19.55 2.23
CA PRO A 46 11.11 20.51 2.92
C PRO A 46 11.87 21.12 4.11
N ARG A 47 11.61 22.39 4.38
CA ARG A 47 12.26 23.16 5.47
C ARG A 47 11.44 23.17 6.77
N PHE A 48 10.31 22.49 6.78
CA PHE A 48 9.41 22.38 7.93
C PHE A 48 9.48 20.97 8.51
N GLY A 49 9.15 20.83 9.80
CA GLY A 49 9.16 19.54 10.49
C GLY A 49 10.52 19.18 11.09
N PRO A 50 10.80 17.88 11.30
CA PRO A 50 12.05 17.43 11.91
C PRO A 50 13.26 17.69 11.02
N ASP A 51 14.45 17.60 11.59
CA ASP A 51 15.69 17.67 10.80
C ASP A 51 15.81 16.46 9.87
N LEU A 52 15.94 16.74 8.57
CA LEU A 52 16.02 15.74 7.50
C LEU A 52 17.44 15.59 6.95
N SER A 53 18.44 16.34 7.46
CA SER A 53 19.80 16.29 6.91
C SER A 53 20.47 14.93 7.06
N GLY A 54 19.98 14.09 7.99
CA GLY A 54 20.45 12.72 8.18
C GLY A 54 19.84 11.69 7.24
N ILE A 55 18.88 12.06 6.38
CA ILE A 55 18.22 11.13 5.47
C ILE A 55 18.96 11.07 4.13
N ASP A 56 19.55 9.92 3.83
CA ASP A 56 20.11 9.63 2.51
C ASP A 56 19.09 8.86 1.65
N LEU A 57 18.37 9.60 0.80
CA LEU A 57 17.41 9.05 -0.16
C LEU A 57 18.10 8.23 -1.28
N GLY A 58 19.39 8.41 -1.50
CA GLY A 58 20.15 7.62 -2.47
C GLY A 58 20.36 6.18 -2.02
N GLU A 59 20.30 5.92 -0.72
CA GLU A 59 20.55 4.61 -0.12
C GLU A 59 19.29 3.75 0.05
N VAL A 60 18.11 4.34 -0.14
CA VAL A 60 16.83 3.66 0.00
C VAL A 60 16.58 2.77 -1.22
N ALA A 61 16.18 1.52 -0.98
CA ALA A 61 15.61 0.68 -2.02
C ALA A 61 14.11 0.98 -2.14
N TYR A 62 13.74 1.63 -3.24
CA TYR A 62 12.36 2.06 -3.48
C TYR A 62 11.45 0.97 -4.04
N TYR A 63 12.06 -0.13 -4.48
CA TYR A 63 11.33 -1.28 -4.96
C TYR A 63 12.06 -2.56 -4.54
N ALA A 64 11.31 -3.44 -3.89
CA ALA A 64 11.68 -4.82 -3.64
C ALA A 64 10.61 -5.70 -4.29
N ARG A 65 11.04 -6.70 -5.08
CA ARG A 65 10.10 -7.67 -5.64
C ARG A 65 9.36 -8.36 -4.51
N THR A 66 8.04 -8.43 -4.64
CA THR A 66 7.16 -9.09 -3.69
C THR A 66 7.52 -10.57 -3.58
N VAL A 67 7.52 -11.07 -2.34
CA VAL A 67 7.48 -12.51 -2.07
C VAL A 67 6.11 -13.00 -2.54
N PRO A 68 6.03 -14.16 -3.24
CA PRO A 68 4.74 -14.71 -3.65
C PRO A 68 3.81 -14.87 -2.43
N PRO A 69 2.49 -14.64 -2.59
CA PRO A 69 1.53 -14.84 -1.51
C PRO A 69 1.60 -16.30 -1.03
N VAL A 70 1.65 -16.48 0.29
CA VAL A 70 1.53 -17.80 0.91
C VAL A 70 0.06 -18.15 1.10
N SER A 71 -0.24 -19.45 1.09
CA SER A 71 -1.62 -19.94 1.05
C SER A 71 -2.14 -20.47 2.40
N SER A 72 -1.23 -20.82 3.33
CA SER A 72 -1.57 -21.24 4.69
C SER A 72 -0.75 -20.57 5.83
N TRP A 73 -1.25 -20.66 7.06
CA TRP A 73 -0.61 -20.05 8.26
C TRP A 73 0.68 -20.74 8.59
N GLU A 74 0.74 -22.02 8.29
CA GLU A 74 1.87 -22.90 8.42
C GLU A 74 3.03 -22.44 7.51
N GLU A 75 2.72 -21.92 6.32
CA GLU A 75 3.67 -21.43 5.31
C GLU A 75 4.26 -20.05 5.62
N LEU A 76 3.66 -19.27 6.52
CA LEU A 76 4.26 -17.99 6.91
C LEU A 76 5.63 -18.21 7.56
N PRO A 77 6.63 -17.36 7.27
CA PRO A 77 7.86 -17.35 8.03
C PRO A 77 7.60 -17.16 9.53
N GLU A 78 8.32 -17.92 10.35
CA GLU A 78 8.19 -17.95 11.82
C GLU A 78 8.23 -16.55 12.47
N GLU A 79 9.03 -15.64 11.90
CA GLU A 79 9.15 -14.25 12.35
C GLU A 79 7.84 -13.45 12.16
N ILE A 80 7.04 -13.78 11.14
CA ILE A 80 5.71 -13.17 10.93
C ILE A 80 4.74 -13.64 12.01
N LYS A 81 4.68 -14.95 12.26
CA LYS A 81 3.79 -15.54 13.27
C LYS A 81 4.04 -14.94 14.65
N ARG A 82 5.31 -14.88 15.06
CA ARG A 82 5.73 -14.26 16.33
C ARG A 82 5.35 -12.79 16.44
N THR A 83 5.40 -12.05 15.32
CA THR A 83 4.99 -10.64 15.32
C THR A 83 3.48 -10.52 15.57
N PHE A 84 2.67 -11.33 14.90
CA PHE A 84 1.21 -11.33 15.10
C PHE A 84 0.80 -11.74 16.51
N GLU A 85 1.47 -12.74 17.09
CA GLU A 85 1.31 -13.12 18.49
C GLU A 85 1.68 -11.97 19.44
N ALA A 86 2.81 -11.29 19.20
CA ALA A 86 3.28 -10.18 20.04
C ALA A 86 2.37 -8.94 19.96
N LEU A 87 1.70 -8.73 18.82
CA LEU A 87 0.71 -7.66 18.64
C LEU A 87 -0.61 -7.94 19.39
N GLY A 88 -0.80 -9.17 19.88
CA GLY A 88 -2.01 -9.56 20.62
C GLY A 88 -3.27 -9.58 19.75
N LEU A 89 -3.12 -9.69 18.43
CA LEU A 89 -4.25 -9.78 17.51
C LEU A 89 -4.98 -11.11 17.74
N PRO A 90 -6.32 -11.15 17.72
CA PRO A 90 -7.08 -12.39 17.73
C PRO A 90 -6.62 -13.34 16.62
N GLU A 91 -6.54 -14.65 16.89
CA GLU A 91 -6.04 -15.66 15.93
C GLU A 91 -6.75 -15.59 14.56
N ALA A 92 -8.04 -15.24 14.57
CA ALA A 92 -8.83 -15.00 13.36
C ALA A 92 -8.31 -13.82 12.51
N GLU A 93 -7.92 -12.71 13.15
CA GLU A 93 -7.34 -11.55 12.47
C GLU A 93 -5.92 -11.86 11.98
N GLN A 94 -5.14 -12.63 12.72
CA GLN A 94 -3.80 -13.05 12.29
C GLN A 94 -3.85 -13.83 10.98
N LYS A 95 -4.78 -14.80 10.88
CA LYS A 95 -4.99 -15.61 9.67
C LYS A 95 -5.50 -14.77 8.50
N ALA A 96 -6.44 -13.85 8.75
CA ALA A 96 -6.97 -12.95 7.72
C ALA A 96 -5.91 -11.98 7.16
N LEU A 97 -5.12 -11.34 8.04
CA LEU A 97 -4.09 -10.37 7.65
C LEU A 97 -2.89 -11.00 6.95
N ALA A 98 -2.70 -12.30 7.12
CA ALA A 98 -1.66 -13.04 6.43
C ALA A 98 -2.04 -13.47 4.99
N GLY A 99 -3.28 -13.18 4.53
CA GLY A 99 -3.73 -13.50 3.17
C GLY A 99 -4.01 -14.99 2.93
N LEU A 100 -4.26 -15.75 4.00
CA LEU A 100 -4.34 -17.20 3.98
C LEU A 100 -5.79 -17.63 3.86
N GLY A 101 -6.15 -18.21 2.71
CA GLY A 101 -7.50 -18.69 2.42
C GLY A 101 -7.85 -20.00 3.13
N ALA A 102 -7.77 -20.02 4.47
CA ALA A 102 -7.96 -21.21 5.27
C ALA A 102 -9.21 -21.13 6.17
N GLN A 103 -10.14 -22.04 5.86
CA GLN A 103 -11.41 -22.29 6.53
C GLN A 103 -11.22 -22.43 8.06
N VAL A 104 -11.47 -21.35 8.77
CA VAL A 104 -11.69 -21.31 10.23
C VAL A 104 -12.97 -20.49 10.40
N ASP A 105 -13.87 -20.85 11.33
CA ASP A 105 -15.25 -20.33 11.48
C ASP A 105 -15.44 -18.79 11.39
N SER A 106 -14.37 -17.99 11.43
CA SER A 106 -14.36 -16.53 11.25
C SER A 106 -14.08 -16.03 9.82
N GLU A 107 -13.53 -16.85 8.93
CA GLU A 107 -13.28 -16.49 7.52
C GLU A 107 -14.59 -16.42 6.71
N VAL A 108 -15.54 -17.30 7.00
CA VAL A 108 -16.90 -17.23 6.44
C VAL A 108 -17.52 -15.88 6.78
N VAL A 109 -17.30 -15.37 8.00
CA VAL A 109 -17.79 -14.06 8.42
C VAL A 109 -17.07 -12.95 7.65
N TYR A 110 -15.74 -12.93 7.58
CA TYR A 110 -15.03 -11.85 6.87
C TYR A 110 -15.31 -11.83 5.36
N ARG A 111 -15.32 -13.01 4.72
CA ARG A 111 -15.66 -13.14 3.29
C ARG A 111 -17.12 -12.76 3.05
N SER A 112 -18.05 -13.18 3.92
CA SER A 112 -19.46 -12.76 3.86
C SER A 112 -19.65 -11.26 4.09
N ILE A 113 -18.83 -10.62 4.95
CA ILE A 113 -18.84 -9.18 5.18
C ILE A 113 -18.35 -8.44 3.93
N LEU A 114 -17.26 -8.90 3.32
CA LEU A 114 -16.76 -8.34 2.07
C LEU A 114 -17.78 -8.55 0.94
N GLU A 115 -18.45 -9.70 0.88
CA GLU A 115 -19.54 -9.94 -0.06
C GLU A 115 -20.75 -9.03 0.22
N GLU A 116 -21.12 -8.79 1.47
CA GLU A 116 -22.21 -7.88 1.86
C GLU A 116 -21.87 -6.41 1.54
N VAL A 117 -20.62 -6.00 1.75
CA VAL A 117 -20.11 -4.67 1.39
C VAL A 117 -20.09 -4.51 -0.13
N ARG A 118 -19.59 -5.51 -0.87
CA ARG A 118 -19.62 -5.53 -2.34
C ARG A 118 -21.04 -5.55 -2.90
N ALA A 119 -21.97 -6.26 -2.26
CA ALA A 119 -23.38 -6.30 -2.64
C ALA A 119 -24.07 -4.93 -2.50
N GLN A 120 -23.54 -4.04 -1.65
CA GLN A 120 -23.98 -2.64 -1.55
C GLN A 120 -23.35 -1.74 -2.63
N GLY A 121 -22.52 -2.28 -3.52
CA GLY A 121 -21.83 -1.54 -4.57
C GLY A 121 -20.53 -0.86 -4.11
N VAL A 122 -20.10 -1.09 -2.87
CA VAL A 122 -18.83 -0.55 -2.35
C VAL A 122 -17.67 -1.29 -3.00
N ILE A 123 -16.70 -0.53 -3.50
CA ILE A 123 -15.42 -1.08 -3.98
C ILE A 123 -14.44 -0.99 -2.82
N PHE A 124 -13.85 -2.12 -2.45
CA PHE A 124 -12.78 -2.20 -1.45
C PHE A 124 -11.75 -3.20 -1.94
N LEU A 125 -10.63 -2.68 -2.46
CA LEU A 125 -9.60 -3.43 -3.18
C LEU A 125 -8.19 -2.91 -2.82
N PRO A 126 -7.14 -3.73 -3.00
CA PRO A 126 -5.78 -3.23 -3.10
C PRO A 126 -5.67 -2.13 -4.16
N MET A 127 -4.81 -1.13 -3.91
CA MET A 127 -4.65 0.01 -4.82
C MET A 127 -4.18 -0.43 -6.22
N GLU A 128 -3.33 -1.45 -6.31
CA GLU A 128 -2.88 -2.05 -7.58
C GLU A 128 -4.04 -2.60 -8.41
N GLU A 129 -4.93 -3.38 -7.78
CA GLU A 129 -6.10 -3.96 -8.43
C GLU A 129 -7.05 -2.84 -8.89
N ALA A 130 -7.27 -1.83 -8.05
CA ALA A 130 -8.11 -0.69 -8.40
C ALA A 130 -7.60 0.09 -9.62
N VAL A 131 -6.29 0.25 -9.77
CA VAL A 131 -5.68 0.90 -10.95
C VAL A 131 -5.96 0.13 -12.24
N GLN A 132 -6.07 -1.20 -12.17
CA GLN A 132 -6.33 -2.05 -13.33
C GLN A 132 -7.84 -2.23 -13.61
N GLU A 133 -8.63 -2.47 -12.56
CA GLU A 133 -10.06 -2.78 -12.67
C GLU A 133 -10.95 -1.54 -12.75
N HIS A 134 -10.54 -0.44 -12.12
CA HIS A 134 -11.29 0.83 -12.07
C HIS A 134 -10.43 2.05 -12.50
N PRO A 135 -9.74 1.99 -13.66
CA PRO A 135 -8.73 2.97 -14.04
C PRO A 135 -9.27 4.40 -14.14
N GLU A 136 -10.49 4.58 -14.65
CA GLU A 136 -11.08 5.92 -14.81
C GLU A 136 -11.42 6.57 -13.48
N LEU A 137 -12.02 5.80 -12.57
CA LEU A 137 -12.38 6.26 -11.23
C LEU A 137 -11.12 6.58 -10.40
N VAL A 138 -10.12 5.70 -10.45
CA VAL A 138 -8.85 5.97 -9.77
C VAL A 138 -8.19 7.22 -10.37
N ARG A 139 -8.06 7.30 -11.70
CA ARG A 139 -7.45 8.45 -12.38
C ARG A 139 -8.15 9.77 -12.06
N GLU A 140 -9.46 9.74 -11.83
CA GLU A 140 -10.22 10.90 -11.43
C GLU A 140 -9.85 11.43 -10.04
N HIS A 141 -9.30 10.63 -9.13
CA HIS A 141 -9.01 11.11 -7.76
C HIS A 141 -7.55 11.00 -7.34
N PHE A 142 -6.77 10.17 -8.03
CA PHE A 142 -5.39 9.85 -7.67
C PHE A 142 -4.52 11.10 -7.58
N MET A 143 -3.89 11.31 -6.41
CA MET A 143 -3.02 12.45 -6.10
C MET A 143 -3.62 13.84 -6.44
N LYS A 144 -4.94 14.02 -6.38
CA LYS A 144 -5.55 15.35 -6.55
C LYS A 144 -5.55 16.18 -5.27
N VAL A 145 -5.80 15.55 -4.13
CA VAL A 145 -5.80 16.23 -2.81
C VAL A 145 -4.36 16.53 -2.36
N ILE A 146 -3.45 15.59 -2.58
CA ILE A 146 -2.02 15.73 -2.32
C ILE A 146 -1.27 15.52 -3.65
N PRO A 147 -1.06 16.59 -4.44
CA PRO A 147 -0.38 16.50 -5.72
C PRO A 147 1.14 16.29 -5.55
N PRO A 148 1.84 15.75 -6.56
CA PRO A 148 3.30 15.58 -6.50
C PRO A 148 4.07 16.88 -6.17
N GLU A 149 3.54 18.02 -6.58
CA GLU A 149 4.12 19.34 -6.35
C GLU A 149 4.04 19.81 -4.89
N ASP A 150 3.24 19.16 -4.04
CA ASP A 150 3.02 19.58 -2.65
C ASP A 150 4.33 19.63 -1.84
N ASN A 151 5.13 18.57 -1.91
CA ASN A 151 6.46 18.50 -1.31
C ASN A 151 7.30 17.35 -1.91
N LYS A 152 8.60 17.31 -1.60
CA LYS A 152 9.53 16.29 -2.13
C LYS A 152 9.10 14.86 -1.80
N PHE A 153 8.47 14.62 -0.65
CA PHE A 153 8.00 13.28 -0.28
C PHE A 153 6.66 12.91 -0.96
N ALA A 154 5.79 13.88 -1.25
CA ALA A 154 4.63 13.65 -2.11
C ALA A 154 5.05 13.30 -3.55
N ALA A 155 6.05 14.00 -4.09
CA ALA A 155 6.65 13.67 -5.39
C ALA A 155 7.29 12.28 -5.38
N LEU A 156 8.05 11.96 -4.33
CA LEU A 156 8.64 10.64 -4.13
C LEU A 156 7.56 9.56 -4.11
N HIS A 157 6.52 9.75 -3.29
CA HIS A 157 5.37 8.85 -3.19
C HIS A 157 4.72 8.61 -4.56
N GLY A 158 4.43 9.69 -5.29
CA GLY A 158 3.83 9.58 -6.63
C GLY A 158 4.69 8.78 -7.61
N ALA A 159 6.01 8.83 -7.49
CA ALA A 159 6.91 8.06 -8.34
C ALA A 159 6.91 6.56 -7.99
N VAL A 160 6.90 6.22 -6.70
CA VAL A 160 7.23 4.84 -6.25
C VAL A 160 6.18 4.15 -5.39
N TRP A 161 4.95 4.68 -5.30
CA TRP A 161 3.91 4.06 -4.49
C TRP A 161 3.74 2.56 -4.80
N SER A 162 3.64 1.78 -3.72
CA SER A 162 3.58 0.32 -3.70
C SER A 162 2.74 -0.14 -2.53
N GLY A 163 1.67 -0.85 -2.82
CA GLY A 163 0.60 -1.18 -1.91
C GLY A 163 -0.33 0.01 -1.65
N GLY A 164 -1.24 -0.21 -0.72
CA GLY A 164 -2.27 0.75 -0.35
C GLY A 164 -3.66 0.17 -0.54
N THR A 165 -4.66 1.01 -0.33
CA THR A 165 -6.07 0.62 -0.35
C THR A 165 -6.88 1.59 -1.20
N PHE A 166 -7.79 1.05 -2.00
CA PHE A 166 -8.83 1.82 -2.65
C PHE A 166 -10.20 1.51 -2.04
N VAL A 167 -10.92 2.54 -1.61
CA VAL A 167 -12.30 2.46 -1.15
C VAL A 167 -13.15 3.43 -1.97
N TRP A 168 -14.21 2.94 -2.62
CA TRP A 168 -15.24 3.80 -3.19
C TRP A 168 -16.61 3.42 -2.62
N VAL A 169 -17.34 4.41 -2.11
CA VAL A 169 -18.64 4.23 -1.46
C VAL A 169 -19.71 4.97 -2.28
N PRO A 170 -20.71 4.26 -2.84
CA PRO A 170 -21.75 4.87 -3.66
C PRO A 170 -22.63 5.87 -2.92
N GLU A 171 -23.34 6.71 -3.70
CA GLU A 171 -24.25 7.73 -3.17
C GLU A 171 -25.29 7.12 -2.22
N GLY A 172 -25.46 7.73 -1.04
CA GLY A 172 -26.41 7.29 -0.02
C GLY A 172 -26.07 5.98 0.72
N VAL A 173 -25.01 5.26 0.34
CA VAL A 173 -24.63 3.99 0.97
C VAL A 173 -23.96 4.22 2.31
N LYS A 174 -24.44 3.53 3.35
CA LYS A 174 -23.87 3.59 4.70
C LYS A 174 -23.28 2.24 5.09
N VAL A 175 -21.96 2.13 5.02
CA VAL A 175 -21.23 0.92 5.41
C VAL A 175 -21.32 0.77 6.93
N LYS A 176 -22.03 -0.27 7.37
CA LYS A 176 -22.32 -0.50 8.81
C LYS A 176 -21.14 -1.09 9.58
N ILE A 177 -20.25 -1.77 8.87
CA ILE A 177 -19.11 -2.49 9.43
C ILE A 177 -17.84 -1.70 9.07
N PRO A 178 -16.93 -1.47 10.02
CA PRO A 178 -15.66 -0.81 9.71
C PRO A 178 -14.86 -1.61 8.67
N LEU A 179 -14.27 -0.90 7.70
CA LEU A 179 -13.29 -1.47 6.78
C LEU A 179 -11.91 -1.29 7.40
N GLN A 180 -11.10 -2.36 7.42
CA GLN A 180 -9.79 -2.32 8.05
C GLN A 180 -8.70 -2.75 7.07
N ALA A 181 -7.63 -1.97 7.00
CA ALA A 181 -6.41 -2.32 6.29
C ALA A 181 -5.23 -2.31 7.27
N TYR A 182 -4.35 -3.31 7.16
CA TYR A 182 -3.17 -3.41 8.00
C TYR A 182 -1.93 -3.63 7.14
N PHE A 183 -0.94 -2.76 7.32
CA PHE A 183 0.30 -2.78 6.57
C PHE A 183 1.49 -3.15 7.46
N ARG A 184 2.40 -3.99 6.94
CA ARG A 184 3.59 -4.43 7.68
C ARG A 184 4.86 -4.25 6.86
N MET A 185 5.81 -3.49 7.41
CA MET A 185 7.18 -3.41 6.91
C MET A 185 7.98 -4.59 7.43
N GLN A 186 8.71 -5.28 6.56
CA GLN A 186 9.50 -6.46 6.95
C GLN A 186 10.95 -6.46 6.43
N THR A 187 11.27 -5.63 5.44
CA THR A 187 12.59 -5.66 4.80
C THR A 187 13.40 -4.43 5.18
N GLU A 188 14.56 -4.66 5.80
CA GLU A 188 15.50 -3.60 6.14
C GLU A 188 15.97 -2.86 4.87
N GLY A 189 15.99 -1.53 4.92
CA GLY A 189 16.45 -0.69 3.80
C GLY A 189 15.46 -0.51 2.64
N VAL A 190 14.27 -1.12 2.72
CA VAL A 190 13.18 -0.91 1.75
C VAL A 190 12.24 0.18 2.26
N GLY A 191 11.96 1.16 1.42
CA GLY A 191 10.94 2.17 1.70
C GLY A 191 9.55 1.63 1.37
N GLN A 192 8.58 1.84 2.26
CA GLN A 192 7.17 1.54 2.02
C GLN A 192 6.42 2.82 1.68
N PHE A 193 5.64 2.78 0.60
CA PHE A 193 4.94 3.94 0.03
C PHE A 193 3.50 3.54 -0.29
N GLU A 194 2.68 3.40 0.74
CA GLU A 194 1.27 3.00 0.59
C GLU A 194 0.40 4.16 0.12
N HIS A 195 -0.44 3.93 -0.88
CA HIS A 195 -1.40 4.93 -1.35
C HIS A 195 -2.82 4.50 -0.96
N THR A 196 -3.39 5.15 0.06
CA THR A 196 -4.79 4.95 0.44
C THR A 196 -5.66 6.04 -0.21
N LEU A 197 -6.62 5.62 -1.03
CA LEU A 197 -7.58 6.49 -1.70
C LEU A 197 -9.00 6.09 -1.32
N ILE A 198 -9.69 6.98 -0.60
CA ILE A 198 -11.07 6.79 -0.16
C ILE A 198 -11.95 7.86 -0.83
N VAL A 199 -12.94 7.40 -1.57
CA VAL A 199 -13.93 8.24 -2.26
C VAL A 199 -15.30 7.91 -1.69
N ALA A 200 -15.92 8.90 -1.04
CA ALA A 200 -17.24 8.77 -0.44
C ALA A 200 -18.21 9.72 -1.17
N GLU A 201 -19.12 9.15 -1.96
CA GLU A 201 -20.12 9.90 -2.72
C GLU A 201 -21.13 10.62 -1.80
N PRO A 202 -21.92 11.59 -2.31
CA PRO A 202 -22.88 12.34 -1.50
C PRO A 202 -23.79 11.46 -0.65
N GLY A 203 -23.98 11.83 0.61
CA GLY A 203 -24.83 11.09 1.55
C GLY A 203 -24.32 9.71 1.96
N SER A 204 -23.14 9.28 1.48
CA SER A 204 -22.51 8.03 1.88
C SER A 204 -21.79 8.14 3.22
N SER A 205 -21.45 7.00 3.83
CA SER A 205 -20.70 6.94 5.09
C SER A 205 -19.90 5.65 5.18
N VAL A 206 -18.64 5.76 5.60
CA VAL A 206 -17.73 4.63 5.87
C VAL A 206 -16.89 4.92 7.10
N HIS A 207 -16.62 3.88 7.89
CA HIS A 207 -15.61 3.91 8.94
C HIS A 207 -14.41 3.10 8.44
N TYR A 208 -13.26 3.76 8.28
CA TYR A 208 -12.03 3.14 7.83
C TYR A 208 -10.99 3.14 8.96
N ILE A 209 -10.35 2.00 9.17
CA ILE A 209 -9.32 1.79 10.18
C ILE A 209 -8.03 1.36 9.45
N GLU A 210 -6.98 2.15 9.61
CA GLU A 210 -5.65 1.85 9.07
C GLU A 210 -4.66 1.63 10.20
N GLY A 211 -3.85 0.57 10.11
CA GLY A 211 -2.76 0.29 11.03
C GLY A 211 -1.47 -0.03 10.29
N CYS A 212 -0.34 0.41 10.85
CA CYS A 212 0.98 0.07 10.34
C CYS A 212 1.87 -0.47 11.47
N SER A 213 2.66 -1.50 11.16
CA SER A 213 3.72 -2.00 12.05
C SER A 213 5.04 -2.15 11.32
N ALA A 214 6.12 -1.72 11.96
CA ALA A 214 7.47 -1.83 11.43
C ALA A 214 8.46 -2.21 12.55
N PRO A 215 9.35 -3.17 12.33
CA PRO A 215 10.48 -3.41 13.21
C PRO A 215 11.45 -2.21 13.16
N ARG A 216 12.04 -1.85 14.30
CA ARG A 216 13.10 -0.83 14.36
C ARG A 216 14.44 -1.48 14.09
N TYR A 217 15.03 -1.18 12.93
CA TYR A 217 16.42 -1.49 12.65
C TYR A 217 17.31 -0.35 13.14
N THR A 218 18.24 -0.65 14.05
CA THR A 218 19.30 0.28 14.45
C THR A 218 20.59 -0.12 13.77
N LYS A 219 21.15 0.75 12.93
CA LYS A 219 22.54 0.60 12.48
C LYS A 219 23.45 0.75 13.70
N ALA A 220 24.32 -0.23 13.93
CA ALA A 220 25.34 -0.21 14.98
C ALA A 220 26.42 0.84 14.70
#